data_AF-A0A7S4W8X3-F1
#
_entry.id   AF-A0A7S4W8X3-F1
#
_cell.length_a   1.000
_cell.length_b   1.000
_cell.length_c   1.000
_cell.angle_alpha   90.00
_cell.angle_beta   90.00
_cell.angle_gamma   90.00
#
_symmetry.space_group_name_H-M   'P 1'
#
loop_
_entity.id
_entity.type
_entity.pdbx_description
1 polymer ?
#
loop_
_entity_poly.entity_id
_entity_poly.type
_entity_poly.pdbx_seq_one_letter_code
_entity_poly.pdbx_strand_id
1 'polypeptide(L)'
;LKPFGSSLALFPRPPPPSGGAALPQPLPAMEQGLRPGSLVELCGLLQEGAAGAKDGDLGQLVGYAIETDEYEVATISGGQVKLSTRHVQLCRGLNKSGADDTAFDMLIGPKTADSALAEEIATCLFEKGFCVLKLCQRSSDVEKTIQAVKEAGDEGRLGRLPQEVEEGYLGSGSRGKVVWLDPDQPDMVFDELLDMNDRNLSRLAAILQPFSEDALGACIEERTPALVSLTLLEGEEADYPYPIADDKTLGDFLGTWRRGLVRVVHFMGPAACD
;
A
#
# COMPACT_ATOMS: atom_id res chain seq x y z
N LEU A 1 3.75 -33.57 24.08
CA LEU A 1 2.63 -32.65 23.75
C LEU A 1 1.69 -33.40 22.82
N LYS A 2 0.44 -33.64 23.25
CA LYS A 2 -0.57 -34.42 22.51
C LYS A 2 -1.17 -33.59 21.37
N PRO A 3 -1.53 -34.18 20.22
CA PRO A 3 -2.26 -33.45 19.17
C PRO A 3 -3.74 -33.36 19.55
N PHE A 4 -4.30 -32.15 19.48
CA PHE A 4 -5.74 -31.91 19.53
C PHE A 4 -6.32 -32.21 18.15
N GLY A 5 -7.15 -33.24 18.05
CA GLY A 5 -8.00 -33.49 16.89
C GLY A 5 -9.34 -32.78 17.06
N SER A 6 -9.65 -31.85 16.15
CA SER A 6 -10.97 -31.23 16.01
C SER A 6 -11.75 -31.91 14.90
N SER A 7 -12.77 -32.67 15.27
CA SER A 7 -13.75 -33.28 14.36
C SER A 7 -14.82 -32.24 14.01
N LEU A 8 -14.95 -31.91 12.72
CA LEU A 8 -15.95 -30.99 12.18
C LEU A 8 -17.17 -31.81 11.72
N ALA A 9 -18.27 -31.70 12.44
CA ALA A 9 -19.55 -32.32 12.07
C ALA A 9 -20.25 -31.50 10.97
N LEU A 10 -20.44 -32.11 9.80
CA LEU A 10 -21.24 -31.56 8.70
C LEU A 10 -22.73 -31.75 9.01
N PHE A 11 -23.44 -30.65 9.24
CA PHE A 11 -24.90 -30.65 9.27
C PHE A 11 -25.47 -30.57 7.85
N PRO A 12 -26.54 -31.32 7.53
CA PRO A 12 -27.20 -31.23 6.23
C PRO A 12 -27.85 -29.86 6.05
N ARG A 13 -27.65 -29.25 4.87
CA ARG A 13 -28.28 -27.98 4.50
C ARG A 13 -29.81 -28.13 4.43
N PRO A 14 -30.57 -27.16 4.95
CA PRO A 14 -32.02 -27.14 4.76
C PRO A 14 -32.37 -26.99 3.25
N PRO A 15 -33.50 -27.56 2.81
CA PRO A 15 -33.94 -27.45 1.42
C PRO A 15 -34.25 -25.98 1.07
N PRO A 16 -33.99 -25.56 -0.18
CA PRO A 16 -34.25 -24.19 -0.62
C PRO A 16 -35.76 -23.91 -0.63
N PRO A 17 -36.18 -22.68 -0.28
CA PRO A 17 -37.58 -22.29 -0.30
C PRO A 17 -38.14 -22.30 -1.73
N SER A 18 -39.26 -23.00 -1.93
CA SER A 18 -40.00 -23.13 -3.19
C SER A 18 -40.91 -21.92 -3.45
N GLY A 19 -40.32 -20.73 -3.55
CA GLY A 19 -41.01 -19.49 -3.91
C GLY A 19 -40.49 -18.94 -5.24
N GLY A 20 -41.30 -19.02 -6.31
CA GLY A 20 -40.99 -18.51 -7.64
C GLY A 20 -41.00 -16.98 -7.71
N ALA A 21 -40.01 -16.32 -7.10
CA ALA A 21 -39.71 -14.92 -7.40
C ALA A 21 -39.01 -14.86 -8.76
N ALA A 22 -39.54 -14.04 -9.68
CA ALA A 22 -38.90 -13.78 -10.96
C ALA A 22 -37.44 -13.34 -10.71
N LEU A 23 -36.48 -14.05 -11.31
CA LEU A 23 -35.07 -13.72 -11.18
C LEU A 23 -34.88 -12.27 -11.68
N PRO A 24 -34.24 -11.40 -10.88
CA PRO A 24 -33.95 -10.04 -11.32
C PRO A 24 -33.15 -10.12 -12.62
N GLN A 25 -33.58 -9.36 -13.63
CA GLN A 25 -32.85 -9.30 -14.89
C GLN A 25 -31.39 -8.88 -14.63
N PRO A 26 -30.41 -9.47 -15.34
CA PRO A 26 -29.01 -9.14 -15.15
C PRO A 26 -28.81 -7.64 -15.37
N LEU A 27 -28.16 -6.99 -14.40
CA LEU A 27 -27.96 -5.55 -14.41
C LEU A 27 -27.11 -5.13 -15.63
N PRO A 28 -27.45 -4.01 -16.30
CA PRO A 28 -26.75 -3.54 -17.51
C PRO A 28 -25.24 -3.29 -17.31
N ALA A 29 -24.79 -3.12 -16.06
CA ALA A 29 -23.37 -3.03 -15.72
C ALA A 29 -22.52 -4.25 -16.12
N MET A 30 -23.13 -5.41 -16.43
CA MET A 30 -22.39 -6.58 -16.90
C MET A 30 -21.89 -6.47 -18.36
N GLU A 31 -22.44 -5.58 -19.19
CA GLU A 31 -22.12 -5.56 -20.62
C GLU A 31 -20.67 -5.16 -20.93
N GLN A 32 -20.01 -4.42 -20.04
CA GLN A 32 -18.62 -4.00 -20.20
C GLN A 32 -17.61 -4.83 -19.39
N GLY A 33 -18.08 -5.85 -18.65
CA GLY A 33 -17.23 -6.69 -17.81
C GLY A 33 -16.63 -5.98 -16.58
N LEU A 34 -17.06 -4.76 -16.29
CA LEU A 34 -16.62 -3.99 -15.12
C LEU A 34 -17.15 -4.62 -13.82
N ARG A 35 -16.26 -4.87 -12.86
CA ARG A 35 -16.62 -5.42 -11.55
C ARG A 35 -16.05 -4.54 -10.44
N PRO A 36 -16.72 -4.45 -9.26
CA PRO A 36 -16.11 -3.82 -8.10
C PRO A 36 -14.71 -4.39 -7.84
N GLY A 37 -13.74 -3.52 -7.60
CA GLY A 37 -12.32 -3.85 -7.47
C GLY A 37 -11.51 -3.74 -8.76
N SER A 38 -12.14 -3.67 -9.94
CA SER A 38 -11.44 -3.50 -11.22
C SER A 38 -10.71 -2.15 -11.31
N LEU A 39 -9.53 -2.17 -11.91
CA LEU A 39 -8.82 -0.96 -12.33
C LEU A 39 -9.53 -0.33 -13.53
N VAL A 40 -9.87 0.95 -13.39
CA VAL A 40 -10.57 1.72 -14.40
C VAL A 40 -9.80 3.00 -14.72
N GLU A 41 -10.06 3.52 -15.91
CA GLU A 41 -9.57 4.80 -16.39
C GLU A 41 -10.77 5.73 -16.62
N LEU A 42 -10.60 7.00 -16.25
CA LEU A 42 -11.61 8.04 -16.44
C LEU A 42 -11.44 8.67 -17.83
N CYS A 43 -12.54 8.78 -18.59
CA CYS A 43 -12.49 9.22 -19.99
C CYS A 43 -13.60 10.21 -20.37
N GLY A 44 -13.32 11.06 -21.36
CA GLY A 44 -14.24 12.07 -21.88
C GLY A 44 -14.61 13.16 -20.86
N LEU A 45 -13.75 13.44 -19.88
CA LEU A 45 -13.99 14.52 -18.91
C LEU A 45 -13.58 15.87 -19.52
N LEU A 46 -14.56 16.70 -19.87
CA LEU A 46 -14.32 18.01 -20.52
C LEU A 46 -13.74 19.08 -19.57
N GLN A 47 -13.90 18.89 -18.27
CA GLN A 47 -13.40 19.78 -17.20
C GLN A 47 -12.99 18.92 -16.00
N GLU A 48 -12.13 19.47 -15.13
CA GLU A 48 -11.83 18.84 -13.84
C GLU A 48 -13.15 18.53 -13.13
N GLY A 49 -13.39 17.24 -12.90
CA GLY A 49 -14.60 16.73 -12.28
C GLY A 49 -14.67 17.06 -10.79
N ALA A 50 -15.74 16.62 -10.15
CA ALA A 50 -15.83 16.63 -8.69
C ALA A 50 -14.59 15.95 -8.09
N ALA A 51 -14.06 16.51 -7.00
CA ALA A 51 -12.84 16.03 -6.33
C ALA A 51 -11.54 16.09 -7.17
N GLY A 52 -11.50 16.88 -8.25
CA GLY A 52 -10.27 17.12 -9.02
C GLY A 52 -9.89 16.03 -10.02
N ALA A 53 -10.80 15.09 -10.31
CA ALA A 53 -10.57 14.03 -11.28
C ALA A 53 -10.43 14.57 -12.71
N LYS A 54 -9.48 14.02 -13.46
CA LYS A 54 -9.11 14.42 -14.82
C LYS A 54 -9.28 13.29 -15.82
N ASP A 55 -9.35 13.66 -17.09
CA ASP A 55 -9.30 12.71 -18.20
C ASP A 55 -7.96 11.96 -18.18
N GLY A 56 -8.02 10.63 -18.25
CA GLY A 56 -6.85 9.74 -18.13
C GLY A 56 -6.48 9.34 -16.70
N ASP A 57 -7.16 9.89 -15.67
CA ASP A 57 -6.92 9.46 -14.29
C ASP A 57 -7.29 7.99 -14.11
N LEU A 58 -6.49 7.30 -13.29
CA LEU A 58 -6.73 5.91 -12.90
C LEU A 58 -7.49 5.84 -11.58
N GLY A 59 -8.26 4.76 -11.40
CA GLY A 59 -8.95 4.49 -10.15
C GLY A 59 -9.44 3.05 -10.02
N GLN A 60 -10.01 2.74 -8.88
CA GLN A 60 -10.66 1.47 -8.61
C GLN A 60 -12.18 1.63 -8.60
N LEU A 61 -12.88 0.77 -9.33
CA LEU A 61 -14.33 0.74 -9.30
C LEU A 61 -14.82 0.27 -7.93
N VAL A 62 -15.55 1.12 -7.21
CA VAL A 62 -16.08 0.83 -5.86
C VAL A 62 -17.46 0.20 -5.94
N GLY A 63 -18.33 0.73 -6.80
CA GLY A 63 -19.72 0.33 -6.92
C GLY A 63 -20.44 0.97 -8.11
N TYR A 64 -21.71 0.61 -8.27
CA TYR A 64 -22.59 1.13 -9.32
C TYR A 64 -23.95 1.50 -8.72
N ALA A 65 -24.37 2.74 -8.93
CA ALA A 65 -25.64 3.28 -8.49
C ALA A 65 -26.67 3.18 -9.63
N ILE A 66 -27.55 2.19 -9.54
CA ILE A 66 -28.57 1.88 -10.57
C ILE A 66 -29.51 3.08 -10.79
N GLU A 67 -29.84 3.82 -9.72
CA GLU A 67 -30.80 4.93 -9.78
C GLU A 67 -30.30 6.11 -10.61
N THR A 68 -29.00 6.39 -10.59
CA THR A 68 -28.39 7.52 -11.30
C THR A 68 -27.60 7.11 -12.54
N ASP A 69 -27.46 5.80 -12.81
CA ASP A 69 -26.59 5.24 -13.83
C ASP A 69 -25.13 5.75 -13.72
N GLU A 70 -24.61 5.73 -12.49
CA GLU A 70 -23.27 6.22 -12.16
C GLU A 70 -22.41 5.14 -11.53
N TYR A 71 -21.15 5.11 -11.92
CA TYR A 71 -20.10 4.38 -11.23
C TYR A 71 -19.50 5.24 -10.13
N GLU A 72 -19.25 4.60 -8.99
CA GLU A 72 -18.45 5.16 -7.90
C GLU A 72 -17.01 4.67 -8.05
N VAL A 73 -16.07 5.59 -8.21
CA VAL A 73 -14.65 5.27 -8.47
C VAL A 73 -13.79 5.92 -7.38
N ALA A 74 -12.91 5.13 -6.76
CA ALA A 74 -11.85 5.61 -5.88
C ALA A 74 -10.59 5.86 -6.73
N THR A 75 -10.28 7.13 -6.97
CA THR A 75 -9.13 7.55 -7.76
C THR A 75 -7.80 7.22 -7.05
N ILE A 76 -6.70 7.15 -7.81
CA ILE A 76 -5.36 6.98 -7.24
C ILE A 76 -4.97 8.12 -6.28
N SER A 77 -5.55 9.31 -6.45
CA SER A 77 -5.38 10.46 -5.56
C SER A 77 -6.18 10.36 -4.26
N GLY A 78 -6.84 9.22 -3.99
CA GLY A 78 -7.63 8.97 -2.79
C GLY A 78 -9.00 9.66 -2.76
N GLY A 79 -9.34 10.45 -3.78
CA GLY A 79 -10.68 11.01 -3.98
C GLY A 79 -11.68 9.95 -4.45
N GLN A 80 -12.94 10.08 -4.02
CA GLN A 80 -14.05 9.29 -4.55
C GLN A 80 -14.92 10.16 -5.47
N VAL A 81 -15.22 9.65 -6.65
CA VAL A 81 -16.02 10.35 -7.67
C VAL A 81 -17.16 9.48 -8.14
N LYS A 82 -18.30 10.12 -8.44
CA LYS A 82 -19.44 9.47 -9.10
C LYS A 82 -19.50 9.99 -10.53
N LEU A 83 -19.46 9.08 -11.49
CA LEU A 83 -19.37 9.40 -12.91
C LEU A 83 -20.34 8.54 -13.69
N SER A 84 -20.97 9.12 -14.70
CA SER A 84 -21.81 8.37 -15.64
C SER A 84 -21.01 7.22 -16.27
N THR A 85 -21.70 6.11 -16.55
CA THR A 85 -21.14 4.90 -17.19
C THR A 85 -20.28 5.15 -18.42
N ARG A 86 -20.57 6.21 -19.20
CA ARG A 86 -19.80 6.59 -20.40
C ARG A 86 -18.40 7.18 -20.11
N HIS A 87 -18.13 7.58 -18.88
CA HIS A 87 -16.89 8.23 -18.46
C HIS A 87 -15.93 7.30 -17.72
N VAL A 88 -16.27 6.01 -17.62
CA VAL A 88 -15.46 5.02 -16.93
C VAL A 88 -15.26 3.83 -17.86
N GLN A 89 -14.01 3.48 -18.12
CA GLN A 89 -13.66 2.33 -18.92
C GLN A 89 -12.66 1.43 -18.19
N LEU A 90 -12.58 0.16 -18.59
CA LEU A 90 -11.53 -0.72 -18.10
C LEU A 90 -10.17 -0.17 -18.59
N CYS A 91 -9.23 0.00 -17.66
CA CYS A 91 -7.88 0.45 -18.02
C CYS A 91 -7.23 -0.57 -18.98
N ARG A 92 -6.79 -0.11 -20.15
CA ARG A 92 -6.09 -0.94 -21.14
C ARG A 92 -4.67 -0.43 -21.29
N GLY A 93 -3.69 -1.34 -21.23
CA GLY A 93 -2.30 -0.98 -21.49
C GLY A 93 -1.53 -0.43 -20.29
N LEU A 94 -1.92 -0.81 -19.06
CA LEU A 94 -1.08 -0.53 -17.89
C LEU A 94 0.30 -1.18 -18.09
N ASN A 95 1.34 -0.35 -18.07
CA ASN A 95 2.71 -0.81 -18.18
C ASN A 95 3.13 -1.46 -16.85
N LYS A 96 3.36 -2.78 -16.83
CA LYS A 96 3.83 -3.50 -15.64
C LYS A 96 5.36 -3.50 -15.46
N SER A 97 6.09 -2.65 -16.19
CA SER A 97 7.56 -2.62 -16.11
C SER A 97 8.11 -1.94 -14.87
N GLY A 98 7.31 -1.13 -14.16
CA GLY A 98 7.74 -0.34 -13.01
C GLY A 98 8.78 0.75 -13.34
N ALA A 99 8.97 1.07 -14.63
CA ALA A 99 10.01 2.01 -15.08
C ALA A 99 9.55 3.46 -15.21
N ASP A 100 8.23 3.69 -15.22
CA ASP A 100 7.64 5.03 -15.32
C ASP A 100 6.71 5.30 -14.12
N ASP A 101 6.41 6.58 -13.85
CA ASP A 101 5.61 6.99 -12.68
C ASP A 101 4.16 6.47 -12.70
N THR A 102 3.71 5.99 -13.86
CA THR A 102 2.39 5.40 -14.08
C THR A 102 2.41 3.87 -14.03
N ALA A 103 3.60 3.26 -13.99
CA ALA A 103 3.80 1.83 -14.04
C ALA A 103 3.75 1.26 -12.63
N PHE A 104 2.70 0.50 -12.37
CA PHE A 104 2.56 -0.27 -11.13
C PHE A 104 1.95 -1.63 -11.46
N ASP A 105 2.19 -2.59 -10.57
CA ASP A 105 1.66 -3.94 -10.73
C ASP A 105 0.22 -4.03 -10.24
N MET A 106 -0.07 -3.35 -9.12
CA MET A 106 -1.40 -3.33 -8.52
C MET A 106 -1.79 -2.00 -7.90
N LEU A 107 -3.09 -1.70 -7.98
CA LEU A 107 -3.74 -0.65 -7.21
C LEU A 107 -4.35 -1.25 -5.93
N ILE A 108 -3.96 -0.72 -4.78
CA ILE A 108 -4.55 -1.01 -3.48
C ILE A 108 -5.57 0.09 -3.17
N GLY A 109 -6.84 -0.26 -3.31
CA GLY A 109 -7.97 0.61 -3.00
C GLY A 109 -8.98 -0.05 -2.06
N PRO A 110 -10.13 0.62 -1.80
CA PRO A 110 -11.13 0.18 -0.84
C PRO A 110 -11.80 -1.17 -1.15
N LYS A 111 -11.71 -1.65 -2.39
CA LYS A 111 -12.31 -2.92 -2.86
C LYS A 111 -11.26 -3.94 -3.30
N THR A 112 -9.98 -3.72 -3.00
CA THR A 112 -8.93 -4.70 -3.30
C THR A 112 -9.11 -5.93 -2.40
N ALA A 113 -9.25 -7.11 -3.01
CA ALA A 113 -9.38 -8.38 -2.31
C ALA A 113 -8.00 -8.91 -1.88
N ASP A 114 -7.86 -9.26 -0.60
CA ASP A 114 -6.59 -9.70 0.00
C ASP A 114 -5.97 -10.90 -0.71
N SER A 115 -6.78 -11.89 -1.10
CA SER A 115 -6.28 -13.09 -1.77
C SER A 115 -5.68 -12.77 -3.15
N ALA A 116 -6.35 -11.91 -3.93
CA ALA A 116 -5.87 -11.50 -5.24
C ALA A 116 -4.62 -10.60 -5.12
N LEU A 117 -4.59 -9.73 -4.11
CA LEU A 117 -3.43 -8.90 -3.81
C LEU A 117 -2.20 -9.76 -3.44
N ALA A 118 -2.39 -10.73 -2.55
CA ALA A 118 -1.31 -11.61 -2.12
C ALA A 118 -0.77 -12.48 -3.28
N GLU A 119 -1.66 -13.05 -4.10
CA GLU A 119 -1.29 -13.87 -5.26
C GLU A 119 -0.48 -13.09 -6.29
N GLU A 120 -0.89 -11.86 -6.62
CA GLU A 120 -0.14 -11.03 -7.58
C GLU A 120 1.18 -10.53 -6.97
N ILE A 121 1.24 -10.17 -5.68
CA ILE A 121 2.50 -9.84 -5.00
C ILE A 121 3.45 -11.03 -5.07
N ALA A 122 2.99 -12.23 -4.71
CA ALA A 122 3.78 -13.46 -4.75
C ALA A 122 4.29 -13.75 -6.17
N THR A 123 3.42 -13.64 -7.18
CA THR A 123 3.78 -13.81 -8.58
C THR A 123 4.84 -12.79 -9.02
N CYS A 124 4.66 -11.50 -8.68
CA CYS A 124 5.62 -10.46 -9.00
C CYS A 124 6.99 -10.68 -8.34
N LEU A 125 6.99 -11.07 -7.06
CA LEU A 125 8.23 -11.36 -6.32
C LEU A 125 8.95 -12.58 -6.91
N PHE A 126 8.22 -13.63 -7.27
CA PHE A 126 8.79 -14.83 -7.88
C PHE A 126 9.36 -14.56 -9.29
N GLU A 127 8.63 -13.84 -10.14
CA GLU A 127 9.01 -13.62 -11.54
C GLU A 127 10.04 -12.49 -11.73
N LYS A 128 9.86 -11.37 -11.02
CA LYS A 128 10.63 -10.14 -11.23
C LYS A 128 11.58 -9.82 -10.07
N GLY A 129 11.35 -10.40 -8.89
CA GLY A 129 12.07 -10.05 -7.66
C GLY A 129 11.57 -8.77 -6.98
N PHE A 130 10.55 -8.10 -7.52
CA PHE A 130 9.95 -6.90 -6.94
C PHE A 130 8.47 -6.73 -7.35
N CYS A 131 7.72 -5.94 -6.59
CA CYS A 131 6.32 -5.60 -6.86
C CYS A 131 6.08 -4.13 -6.54
N VAL A 132 5.51 -3.37 -7.49
CA VAL A 132 5.17 -1.95 -7.32
C VAL A 132 3.68 -1.82 -7.04
N LEU A 133 3.35 -1.28 -5.86
CA LEU A 133 1.98 -1.11 -5.39
C LEU A 133 1.63 0.37 -5.36
N LYS A 134 0.51 0.76 -5.97
CA LYS A 134 -0.05 2.11 -5.86
C LYS A 134 -1.16 2.09 -4.81
N LEU A 135 -1.10 2.98 -3.82
CA LEU A 135 -2.15 3.09 -2.79
C LEU A 135 -3.07 4.27 -3.12
N CYS A 136 -4.39 4.07 -3.01
CA CYS A 136 -5.35 5.18 -3.07
C CYS A 136 -5.25 6.01 -1.78
N GLN A 137 -4.50 7.12 -1.81
CA GLN A 137 -4.32 8.01 -0.65
C GLN A 137 -4.59 9.46 -1.02
N ARG A 138 -5.28 10.18 -0.13
CA ARG A 138 -5.60 11.59 -0.33
C ARG A 138 -4.35 12.43 -0.24
N SER A 139 -4.06 13.18 -1.31
CA SER A 139 -2.89 14.07 -1.37
C SER A 139 -2.83 15.03 -0.18
N SER A 140 -3.99 15.58 0.23
CA SER A 140 -4.09 16.47 1.39
C SER A 140 -3.67 15.82 2.72
N ASP A 141 -3.90 14.52 2.86
CA ASP A 141 -3.56 13.81 4.09
C ASP A 141 -2.07 13.47 4.07
N VAL A 142 -1.54 13.07 2.90
CA VAL A 142 -0.11 12.87 2.69
C VAL A 142 0.69 14.15 2.97
N GLU A 143 0.25 15.30 2.44
CA GLU A 143 0.88 16.60 2.68
C GLU A 143 0.92 16.98 4.17
N LYS A 144 -0.19 16.77 4.89
CA LYS A 144 -0.24 17.00 6.35
C LYS A 144 0.73 16.09 7.09
N THR A 145 0.78 14.81 6.74
CA THR A 145 1.70 13.85 7.36
C THR A 145 3.16 14.24 7.11
N ILE A 146 3.51 14.62 5.87
CA ILE A 146 4.88 15.10 5.56
C ILE A 146 5.22 16.33 6.39
N GLN A 147 4.28 17.27 6.51
CA GLN A 147 4.47 18.46 7.33
C GLN A 147 4.67 18.09 8.82
N ALA A 148 3.88 17.17 9.36
CA ALA A 148 4.03 16.70 10.74
C ALA A 148 5.38 16.00 11.00
N VAL A 149 5.88 15.22 10.04
CA VAL A 149 7.20 14.58 10.16
C VAL A 149 8.32 15.63 10.06
N LYS A 150 8.18 16.65 9.21
CA LYS A 150 9.13 17.77 9.14
C LYS A 150 9.19 18.54 10.46
N GLU A 151 8.04 18.89 11.02
CA GLU A 151 7.94 19.56 12.33
C GLU A 151 8.58 18.70 13.43
N ALA A 152 8.35 17.38 13.43
CA ALA A 152 9.03 16.48 14.35
C ALA A 152 10.56 16.47 14.16
N GLY A 153 11.03 16.60 12.92
CA GLY A 153 12.45 16.73 12.61
C GLY A 153 13.06 18.02 13.17
N ASP A 154 12.36 19.14 13.02
CA ASP A 154 12.75 20.46 13.53
C ASP A 154 12.74 20.52 15.07
N GLU A 155 11.84 19.75 15.71
CA GLU A 155 11.79 19.56 17.15
C GLU A 155 12.88 18.61 17.71
N GLY A 156 13.70 18.03 16.84
CA GLY A 156 14.76 17.09 17.23
C GLY A 156 14.27 15.70 17.63
N ARG A 157 13.04 15.32 17.25
CA ARG A 157 12.49 13.98 17.49
C ARG A 157 12.99 12.93 16.50
N LEU A 158 13.54 13.36 15.37
CA LEU A 158 14.22 12.48 14.41
C LEU A 158 15.73 12.52 14.66
N GLY A 159 16.35 11.35 14.68
CA GLY A 159 17.80 11.18 14.81
C GLY A 159 18.46 10.81 13.50
N ARG A 160 19.76 10.53 13.52
CA ARG A 160 20.48 9.93 12.39
C ARG A 160 20.88 8.50 12.75
N LEU A 161 20.96 7.61 11.77
CA LEU A 161 21.56 6.29 11.96
C LEU A 161 23.09 6.40 12.05
N PRO A 162 23.79 5.48 12.73
CA PRO A 162 25.25 5.40 12.60
C PRO A 162 25.67 5.24 11.15
N GLN A 163 26.83 5.80 10.79
CA GLN A 163 27.33 5.83 9.42
C GLN A 163 27.44 4.43 8.80
N GLU A 164 27.78 3.44 9.62
CA GLU A 164 28.00 2.06 9.23
C GLU A 164 26.71 1.34 8.77
N VAL A 165 25.54 1.82 9.19
CA VAL A 165 24.25 1.16 8.92
C VAL A 165 23.28 2.03 8.12
N GLU A 166 23.55 3.35 8.00
CA GLU A 166 22.67 4.32 7.32
C GLU A 166 22.31 3.88 5.90
N GLU A 167 23.30 3.63 5.04
CA GLU A 167 23.04 3.18 3.65
C GLU A 167 22.40 1.79 3.59
N GLY A 168 22.63 0.95 4.60
CA GLY A 168 22.03 -0.37 4.70
C GLY A 168 20.50 -0.31 4.88
N TYR A 169 20.01 0.71 5.59
CA TYR A 169 18.58 0.96 5.78
C TYR A 169 17.97 1.86 4.70
N LEU A 170 18.67 2.93 4.31
CA LEU A 170 18.12 3.98 3.45
C LEU A 170 18.44 3.80 1.95
N GLY A 171 19.34 2.88 1.62
CA GLY A 171 19.87 2.69 0.27
C GLY A 171 21.20 3.42 0.05
N SER A 172 21.90 3.02 -1.01
CA SER A 172 23.23 3.55 -1.32
C SER A 172 23.18 5.04 -1.64
N GLY A 173 24.06 5.82 -1.01
CA GLY A 173 24.11 7.28 -1.16
C GLY A 173 22.98 8.04 -0.45
N SER A 174 21.99 7.35 0.11
CA SER A 174 20.89 7.99 0.83
C SER A 174 21.32 8.42 2.23
N ARG A 175 20.89 9.61 2.64
CA ARG A 175 21.10 10.17 3.97
C ARG A 175 19.80 10.75 4.48
N GLY A 176 19.50 10.57 5.76
CA GLY A 176 18.23 11.04 6.29
C GLY A 176 18.14 11.11 7.81
N LYS A 177 17.21 11.96 8.26
CA LYS A 177 16.71 12.01 9.62
C LYS A 177 15.67 10.89 9.75
N VAL A 178 15.78 10.04 10.77
CA VAL A 178 14.94 8.85 10.91
C VAL A 178 14.28 8.75 12.28
N VAL A 179 13.16 8.04 12.31
CA VAL A 179 12.49 7.60 13.54
C VAL A 179 11.83 6.25 13.31
N TRP A 180 11.89 5.37 14.31
CA TRP A 180 11.20 4.08 14.28
C TRP A 180 9.74 4.27 14.72
N LEU A 181 8.80 3.66 13.98
CA LEU A 181 7.39 3.58 14.40
C LEU A 181 7.20 2.41 15.37
N ASP A 182 7.86 2.52 16.53
CA ASP A 182 7.80 1.52 17.59
C ASP A 182 6.80 1.97 18.66
N PRO A 183 5.72 1.20 18.92
CA PRO A 183 4.70 1.58 19.89
C PRO A 183 5.24 1.68 21.33
N ASP A 184 6.39 1.09 21.62
CA ASP A 184 7.02 1.16 22.95
C ASP A 184 7.87 2.43 23.14
N GLN A 185 8.08 3.24 22.09
CA GLN A 185 8.83 4.49 22.18
C GLN A 185 7.95 5.67 22.66
N PRO A 186 8.32 6.35 23.76
CA PRO A 186 7.49 7.40 24.37
C PRO A 186 7.35 8.67 23.51
N ASP A 187 8.33 8.95 22.65
CA ASP A 187 8.41 10.17 21.84
C ASP A 187 8.07 9.94 20.35
N MET A 188 7.33 8.86 20.05
CA MET A 188 6.95 8.49 18.69
C MET A 188 6.17 9.62 18.01
N VAL A 189 6.48 9.85 16.73
CA VAL A 189 5.68 10.75 15.87
C VAL A 189 4.32 10.12 15.63
N PHE A 190 3.30 10.62 16.32
CA PHE A 190 1.93 10.17 16.13
C PHE A 190 1.25 10.94 15.00
N ASP A 191 0.99 10.25 13.90
CA ASP A 191 0.19 10.71 12.77
C ASP A 191 -0.73 9.57 12.33
N GLU A 192 -2.00 9.88 12.08
CA GLU A 192 -3.03 8.88 11.75
C GLU A 192 -2.70 8.14 10.45
N LEU A 193 -2.16 8.84 9.44
CA LEU A 193 -1.82 8.23 8.17
C LEU A 193 -0.56 7.36 8.29
N LEU A 194 0.43 7.76 9.10
CA LEU A 194 1.59 6.91 9.39
C LEU A 194 1.18 5.60 10.09
N ASP A 195 0.34 5.68 11.13
CA ASP A 195 -0.17 4.49 11.82
C ASP A 195 -1.02 3.62 10.88
N MET A 196 -1.87 4.23 10.05
CA MET A 196 -2.62 3.50 9.02
C MET A 196 -1.69 2.78 8.02
N ASN A 197 -0.61 3.45 7.59
CA ASN A 197 0.35 2.89 6.64
C ASN A 197 1.17 1.77 7.28
N ASP A 198 1.62 1.94 8.52
CA ASP A 198 2.30 0.89 9.25
C ASP A 198 1.40 -0.34 9.45
N ARG A 199 0.13 -0.15 9.80
CA ARG A 199 -0.85 -1.24 9.85
C ARG A 199 -1.06 -1.90 8.49
N ASN A 200 -1.05 -1.12 7.40
CA ASN A 200 -1.15 -1.67 6.06
C ASN A 200 0.07 -2.53 5.71
N LEU A 201 1.29 -2.16 6.13
CA LEU A 201 2.47 -3.02 5.99
C LEU A 201 2.34 -4.33 6.77
N SER A 202 1.78 -4.29 7.98
CA SER A 202 1.46 -5.51 8.75
C SER A 202 0.43 -6.39 8.03
N ARG A 203 -0.61 -5.78 7.46
CA ARG A 203 -1.60 -6.49 6.63
C ARG A 203 -0.95 -7.14 5.42
N LEU A 204 -0.09 -6.43 4.69
CA LEU A 204 0.62 -6.97 3.53
C LEU A 204 1.47 -8.19 3.90
N ALA A 205 2.21 -8.12 5.01
CA ALA A 205 2.99 -9.27 5.50
C ALA A 205 2.07 -10.46 5.84
N ALA A 206 0.95 -10.22 6.51
CA ALA A 206 0.00 -11.26 6.90
C ALA A 206 -0.67 -11.95 5.70
N ILE A 207 -1.09 -11.19 4.69
CA ILE A 207 -1.73 -11.77 3.49
C ILE A 207 -0.73 -12.48 2.59
N LEU A 208 0.54 -12.06 2.58
CA LEU A 208 1.60 -12.69 1.79
C LEU A 208 2.12 -13.97 2.44
N GLN A 209 2.01 -14.11 3.77
CA GLN A 209 2.52 -15.25 4.52
C GLN A 209 2.17 -16.62 3.91
N PRO A 210 0.93 -16.92 3.47
CA PRO A 210 0.59 -18.22 2.87
C PRO A 210 1.32 -18.53 1.56
N PHE A 211 1.84 -17.52 0.87
CA PHE A 211 2.54 -17.65 -0.41
C PHE A 211 4.06 -17.49 -0.27
N SER A 212 4.54 -17.14 0.94
CA SER A 212 5.93 -16.76 1.17
C SER A 212 6.92 -17.90 0.92
N GLU A 213 6.59 -19.14 1.31
CA GLU A 213 7.47 -20.29 1.08
C GLU A 213 7.70 -20.54 -0.42
N ASP A 214 6.64 -20.48 -1.23
CA ASP A 214 6.73 -20.68 -2.68
C ASP A 214 7.41 -19.50 -3.39
N ALA A 215 7.09 -18.26 -2.99
CA ALA A 215 7.61 -17.06 -3.65
C ALA A 215 9.02 -16.66 -3.21
N LEU A 216 9.39 -16.92 -1.95
CA LEU A 216 10.62 -16.43 -1.32
C LEU A 216 11.55 -17.56 -0.84
N GLY A 217 11.08 -18.81 -0.85
CA GLY A 217 11.82 -19.96 -0.33
C GLY A 217 11.84 -20.05 1.20
N ALA A 218 11.09 -19.20 1.90
CA ALA A 218 11.02 -19.18 3.36
C ALA A 218 9.72 -18.55 3.87
N CYS A 219 9.28 -18.95 5.06
CA CYS A 219 8.09 -18.40 5.70
C CYS A 219 8.37 -17.02 6.33
N ILE A 220 7.47 -16.06 6.13
CA ILE A 220 7.47 -14.80 6.87
C ILE A 220 6.96 -15.06 8.29
N GLU A 221 7.82 -14.89 9.29
CA GLU A 221 7.48 -15.09 10.70
C GLU A 221 7.19 -13.78 11.43
N GLU A 222 8.01 -12.76 11.20
CA GLU A 222 7.96 -11.47 11.89
C GLU A 222 8.21 -10.30 10.94
N ARG A 223 7.78 -9.11 11.36
CA ARG A 223 8.08 -7.83 10.71
C ARG A 223 8.81 -6.94 11.70
N THR A 224 9.81 -6.20 11.24
CA THR A 224 10.39 -5.11 12.03
C THR A 224 9.43 -3.92 12.10
N PRO A 225 9.56 -3.03 13.10
CA PRO A 225 8.91 -1.72 13.05
C PRO A 225 9.28 -0.97 11.76
N ALA A 226 8.38 -0.14 11.23
CA ALA A 226 8.69 0.70 10.09
C ALA A 226 9.67 1.82 10.49
N LEU A 227 10.55 2.19 9.56
CA LEU A 227 11.47 3.30 9.69
C LEU A 227 10.94 4.46 8.83
N VAL A 228 10.57 5.58 9.46
CA VAL A 228 10.28 6.82 8.75
C VAL A 228 11.60 7.53 8.49
N SER A 229 11.77 8.04 7.28
CA SER A 229 12.97 8.79 6.88
C SER A 229 12.57 10.09 6.18
N LEU A 230 13.23 11.18 6.58
CA LEU A 230 13.27 12.43 5.84
C LEU A 230 14.67 12.61 5.28
N THR A 231 14.77 12.82 3.97
CA THR A 231 16.05 13.12 3.31
C THR A 231 16.69 14.35 3.93
N LEU A 232 17.98 14.25 4.25
CA LEU A 232 18.79 15.37 4.69
C LEU A 232 19.16 16.25 3.50
N LEU A 233 18.96 17.57 3.63
CA LEU A 233 19.40 18.53 2.63
C LEU A 233 20.89 18.85 2.78
N GLU A 234 21.51 19.32 1.69
CA GLU A 234 22.90 19.78 1.73
C GLU A 234 23.04 20.95 2.72
N GLY A 235 23.95 20.80 3.69
CA GLY A 235 24.17 21.78 4.76
C GLY A 235 23.51 21.42 6.10
N GLU A 236 22.46 20.60 6.12
CA GLU A 236 21.85 20.14 7.38
C GLU A 236 22.70 19.08 8.10
N GLU A 237 23.66 18.46 7.42
CA GLU A 237 24.46 17.37 8.00
C GLU A 237 25.26 17.78 9.25
N ALA A 238 25.59 19.08 9.38
CA ALA A 238 26.29 19.60 10.55
C ALA A 238 25.40 19.59 11.81
N ASP A 239 24.09 19.73 11.63
CA ASP A 239 23.10 19.74 12.72
C ASP A 239 22.72 18.32 13.17
N TYR A 240 22.97 17.32 12.31
CA TYR A 240 22.68 15.91 12.55
C TYR A 240 23.96 15.05 12.43
N PRO A 241 24.88 15.15 13.42
CA PRO A 241 26.09 14.33 13.42
C PRO A 241 25.75 12.84 13.56
N TYR A 242 26.56 11.99 12.95
CA TYR A 242 26.45 10.54 13.11
C TYR A 242 26.60 10.14 14.58
N PRO A 243 25.64 9.38 15.15
CA PRO A 243 25.89 8.73 16.43
C PRO A 243 26.96 7.66 16.27
N ILE A 244 27.71 7.39 17.34
CA ILE A 244 28.69 6.30 17.37
C ILE A 244 27.93 4.97 17.34
N ALA A 245 28.28 4.09 16.42
CA ALA A 245 27.75 2.73 16.40
C ALA A 245 28.17 1.96 17.67
N ASP A 246 27.19 1.42 18.38
CA ASP A 246 27.43 0.46 19.45
C ASP A 246 27.23 -0.99 18.96
N ASP A 247 27.78 -1.95 19.70
CA ASP A 247 27.67 -3.38 19.36
C ASP A 247 26.21 -3.83 19.24
N LYS A 248 25.30 -3.22 20.00
CA LYS A 248 23.87 -3.50 19.96
C LYS A 248 23.28 -3.09 18.61
N THR A 249 23.50 -1.86 18.16
CA THR A 249 22.97 -1.35 16.89
C THR A 249 23.50 -2.13 15.70
N LEU A 250 24.80 -2.45 15.71
CA LEU A 250 25.40 -3.29 14.67
C LEU A 250 24.84 -4.71 14.70
N GLY A 251 24.65 -5.29 15.88
CA GLY A 251 24.03 -6.60 16.07
C GLY A 251 22.59 -6.65 15.58
N ASP A 252 21.79 -5.63 15.93
CA ASP A 252 20.40 -5.49 15.51
C ASP A 252 20.31 -5.36 13.98
N PHE A 253 21.12 -4.49 13.38
CA PHE A 253 21.20 -4.32 11.92
C PHE A 253 21.57 -5.63 11.21
N LEU A 254 22.64 -6.30 11.63
CA LEU A 254 23.06 -7.57 11.04
C LEU A 254 22.01 -8.67 11.24
N GLY A 255 21.31 -8.65 12.38
CA GLY A 255 20.20 -9.55 12.68
C GLY A 255 19.04 -9.36 11.70
N THR A 256 18.58 -8.12 11.54
CA THR A 256 17.54 -7.75 10.57
C THR A 256 17.96 -8.09 9.15
N TRP A 257 19.20 -7.76 8.76
CA TRP A 257 19.70 -8.02 7.42
C TRP A 257 19.75 -9.51 7.09
N ARG A 258 20.26 -10.34 8.01
CA ARG A 258 20.38 -11.80 7.80
C ARG A 258 19.03 -12.52 7.78
N ARG A 259 18.03 -12.02 8.52
CA ARG A 259 16.68 -12.60 8.56
C ARG A 259 15.74 -12.01 7.49
N GLY A 260 16.15 -10.95 6.81
CA GLY A 260 15.31 -10.24 5.85
C GLY A 260 14.97 -11.09 4.63
N LEU A 261 13.67 -11.36 4.44
CA LEU A 261 13.14 -12.05 3.26
C LEU A 261 12.61 -11.07 2.21
N VAL A 262 11.87 -10.06 2.65
CA VAL A 262 11.27 -9.02 1.81
C VAL A 262 11.49 -7.67 2.46
N ARG A 263 11.69 -6.65 1.63
CA ARG A 263 11.77 -5.25 2.04
C ARG A 263 10.65 -4.47 1.36
N VAL A 264 9.98 -3.63 2.12
CA VAL A 264 8.93 -2.75 1.61
C VAL A 264 9.39 -1.32 1.82
N VAL A 265 9.40 -0.55 0.73
CA VAL A 265 9.67 0.89 0.75
C VAL A 265 8.38 1.60 0.37
N HIS A 266 7.88 2.45 1.27
CA HIS A 266 6.68 3.23 1.01
C HIS A 266 7.05 4.70 0.81
N PHE A 267 6.87 5.20 -0.41
CA PHE A 267 7.10 6.59 -0.76
C PHE A 267 5.86 7.44 -0.45
N MET A 268 5.96 8.31 0.56
CA MET A 268 4.92 9.27 0.94
C MET A 268 5.38 10.68 0.59
N GLY A 269 4.96 11.19 -0.56
CA GLY A 269 5.27 12.56 -0.99
C GLY A 269 5.48 12.69 -2.48
N PRO A 270 5.51 13.94 -2.99
CA PRO A 270 5.57 14.15 -4.41
C PRO A 270 6.84 13.49 -4.97
N ALA A 271 6.68 12.81 -6.11
CA ALA A 271 7.77 12.36 -6.97
C ALA A 271 8.50 13.55 -7.62
N ALA A 272 8.62 14.68 -6.90
CA ALA A 272 9.37 15.85 -7.32
C ALA A 272 10.86 15.51 -7.23
N CYS A 273 11.32 14.70 -8.17
CA CYS A 273 12.37 15.15 -9.07
C CYS A 273 11.90 16.49 -9.66
N ASP A 274 12.22 17.59 -8.99
CA ASP A 274 12.58 18.79 -9.74
C ASP A 274 14.04 18.61 -10.23
#